data_AF-A0A538RD18-F1
#
_entry.id   AF-A0A538RD18-F1
#
_cell.length_a   1.000
_cell.length_b   1.000
_cell.length_c   1.000
_cell.angle_alpha   90.00
_cell.angle_beta   90.00
_cell.angle_gamma   90.00
#
_symmetry.space_group_name_H-M   'P 1'
#
loop_
_entity.id
_entity.type
_entity.pdbx_description
1 polymer ?
#
loop_
_entity_poly.entity_id
_entity_poly.type
_entity_poly.pdbx_seq_one_letter_code
_entity_poly.pdbx_strand_id
1 'polypeptide(L)'
;MTWPAGDTIRRIIKRDIEASDRGTIATLNDLPAWMIHEARAIARESLVCAVRYLRFYVSSDYSHRADDFIEDVLLKGQDARTWNIRDCICIPYEPTQTTALEVHYEETLAQVDGERWFRVKPKPSDHPSNHIPGAVGVVLRNTRYWEHSQQHISRFMFSRPDDLEAVPIRRLASSIRRWIAHRLAWWATGFLKEARFAATGDEIIAAVPEVNMERVTDDARIAAAALAREVIVYRGSPHFPQQAGFLGPEEWYQSPSDDLASSALVTLADKEPHH
;
A
#
# COMPACT_ATOMS: atom_id res chain seq x y z
N MET A 1 23.50 4.82 33.94
CA MET A 1 23.01 3.87 32.91
C MET A 1 24.21 3.41 32.09
N THR A 2 24.69 2.20 32.32
CA THR A 2 25.90 1.63 31.68
C THR A 2 25.52 1.06 30.32
N TRP A 3 26.15 1.59 29.27
CA TRP A 3 25.96 1.10 27.90
C TRP A 3 26.77 -0.18 27.72
N PRO A 4 26.16 -1.36 27.50
CA PRO A 4 26.91 -2.63 27.41
C PRO A 4 27.71 -2.78 26.09
N ALA A 5 27.75 -1.74 25.25
CA ALA A 5 28.64 -1.62 24.09
C ALA A 5 29.11 -0.16 23.92
N GLY A 6 29.19 0.58 25.04
CA GLY A 6 29.45 2.02 25.05
C GLY A 6 30.84 2.43 24.59
N ASP A 7 31.79 1.50 24.51
CA ASP A 7 33.20 1.84 24.29
C ASP A 7 33.44 2.44 22.89
N THR A 8 32.78 1.93 21.85
CA THR A 8 32.91 2.48 20.49
C THR A 8 32.31 3.88 20.40
N ILE A 9 31.08 4.04 20.91
CA ILE A 9 30.39 5.33 20.92
C ILE A 9 31.18 6.36 21.74
N ARG A 10 31.63 6.01 22.96
CA ARG A 10 32.44 6.88 23.82
C ARG A 10 33.84 7.16 23.26
N ARG A 11 34.42 6.22 22.51
CA ARG A 11 35.71 6.43 21.85
C ARG A 11 35.59 7.48 20.75
N ILE A 12 34.53 7.41 19.95
CA ILE A 12 34.33 8.29 18.79
C ILE A 12 33.78 9.64 19.22
N ILE A 13 32.75 9.65 20.06
CA ILE A 13 32.08 10.86 20.53
C ILE A 13 32.84 11.40 21.74
N LYS A 14 33.41 12.60 21.57
CA LYS A 14 34.25 13.25 22.58
C LYS A 14 33.49 14.21 23.51
N ARG A 15 32.25 14.55 23.16
CA ARG A 15 31.37 15.37 23.99
C ARG A 15 30.62 14.51 25.01
N ASP A 16 30.12 15.15 26.05
CA ASP A 16 29.24 14.49 27.01
C ASP A 16 27.89 14.16 26.36
N ILE A 17 27.39 12.97 26.66
CA ILE A 17 26.06 12.48 26.27
C ILE A 17 25.24 12.41 27.54
N GLU A 18 24.34 13.36 27.72
CA GLU A 18 23.47 13.43 28.89
C GLU A 18 22.24 12.53 28.73
N ALA A 19 21.59 12.16 29.83
CA ALA A 19 20.34 11.40 29.74
C ALA A 19 19.18 12.23 29.15
N SER A 20 19.23 13.55 29.31
CA SER A 20 18.31 14.57 28.77
C SER A 20 18.30 14.61 27.24
N ASP A 21 19.39 14.19 26.60
CA ASP A 21 19.51 14.11 25.13
C ASP A 21 18.58 13.07 24.50
N ARG A 22 18.03 12.16 25.29
CA ARG A 22 17.26 11.02 24.79
C ARG A 22 15.96 11.48 24.11
N GLY A 23 15.77 11.10 22.86
CA GLY A 23 14.56 11.44 22.09
C GLY A 23 14.40 12.92 21.77
N THR A 24 15.47 13.71 21.88
CA THR A 24 15.45 15.16 21.58
C THR A 24 15.26 15.50 20.10
N ILE A 25 15.48 14.53 19.21
CA ILE A 25 15.35 14.71 17.76
C ILE A 25 14.05 14.07 17.30
N ALA A 26 13.19 14.86 16.67
CA ALA A 26 11.87 14.39 16.23
C ALA A 26 12.00 13.25 15.21
N THR A 27 12.78 13.43 14.14
CA THR A 27 12.94 12.45 13.06
C THR A 27 14.39 12.25 12.63
N LEU A 28 14.68 11.20 11.87
CA LEU A 28 16.02 10.96 11.34
C LEU A 28 16.43 12.04 10.31
N ASN A 29 15.46 12.72 9.69
CA ASN A 29 15.72 13.81 8.74
C ASN A 29 16.10 15.13 9.45
N ASP A 30 15.83 15.23 10.75
CA ASP A 30 16.15 16.41 11.57
C ASP A 30 17.55 16.33 12.21
N LEU A 31 18.31 15.26 11.93
CA LEU A 31 19.67 15.10 12.46
C LEU A 31 20.57 16.25 11.97
N PRO A 32 21.25 16.96 12.89
CA PRO A 32 22.21 17.97 12.49
C PRO A 32 23.43 17.31 11.82
N ALA A 33 24.08 18.03 10.89
CA ALA A 33 25.18 17.48 10.08
C ALA A 33 26.30 16.84 10.92
N TRP A 34 26.63 17.42 12.08
CA TRP A 34 27.65 16.89 12.97
C TRP A 34 27.27 15.52 13.57
N MET A 35 25.98 15.28 13.88
CA MET A 35 25.52 13.96 14.34
C MET A 35 25.56 12.93 13.21
N ILE A 36 25.30 13.35 11.97
CA ILE A 36 25.45 12.47 10.80
C ILE A 36 26.93 12.06 10.65
N HIS A 37 27.87 12.99 10.84
CA HIS A 37 29.29 12.68 10.83
C HIS A 37 29.71 11.72 11.96
N GLU A 38 29.23 11.94 13.19
CA GLU A 38 29.44 11.02 14.32
C GLU A 38 28.87 9.63 13.99
N ALA A 39 27.62 9.55 13.54
CA ALA A 39 26.96 8.30 13.17
C ALA A 39 27.71 7.55 12.06
N ARG A 40 28.22 8.25 11.04
CA ARG A 40 29.07 7.64 9.99
C ARG A 40 30.38 7.08 10.55
N ALA A 41 31.04 7.81 11.46
CA ALA A 41 32.25 7.33 12.10
C ALA A 41 31.98 6.06 12.93
N ILE A 42 30.87 6.04 13.68
CA ILE A 42 30.44 4.86 14.45
C ILE A 42 30.10 3.69 13.52
N ALA A 43 29.36 3.93 12.44
CA ALA A 43 28.93 2.90 11.50
C ALA A 43 30.11 2.19 10.82
N ARG A 44 31.23 2.89 10.59
CA ARG A 44 32.47 2.29 10.05
C ARG A 44 33.10 1.26 10.97
N GLU A 45 32.88 1.39 12.28
CA GLU A 45 33.44 0.47 13.29
C GLU A 45 32.40 -0.55 13.75
N SER A 46 31.14 -0.15 13.90
CA SER A 46 30.04 -1.00 14.35
C SER A 46 28.68 -0.43 13.96
N LEU A 47 28.01 -1.11 13.01
CA LEU A 47 26.64 -0.79 12.62
C LEU A 47 25.68 -0.85 13.83
N VAL A 48 25.82 -1.87 14.68
CA VAL A 48 24.99 -2.02 15.89
C VAL A 48 25.14 -0.82 16.84
N CYS A 49 26.36 -0.28 16.98
CA CYS A 49 26.56 0.91 17.79
C CYS A 49 25.95 2.16 17.15
N ALA A 50 26.01 2.29 15.82
CA ALA A 50 25.39 3.39 15.11
C ALA A 50 23.86 3.37 15.25
N VAL A 51 23.23 2.18 15.16
CA VAL A 51 21.79 2.01 15.40
C VAL A 51 21.44 2.48 16.81
N ARG A 52 22.18 2.03 17.82
CA ARG A 52 21.92 2.39 19.21
C ARG A 52 22.12 3.89 19.45
N TYR A 53 23.13 4.50 18.82
CA TYR A 53 23.36 5.94 18.88
C TYR A 53 22.17 6.72 18.30
N LEU A 54 21.71 6.37 17.09
CA LEU A 54 20.55 7.04 16.47
C LEU A 54 19.26 6.83 17.28
N ARG A 55 19.00 5.61 17.74
CA ARG A 55 17.83 5.28 18.58
C ARG A 55 17.83 5.97 19.94
N PHE A 56 18.99 6.43 20.41
CA PHE A 56 19.06 7.20 21.64
C PHE A 56 18.56 8.64 21.44
N TYR A 57 18.99 9.30 20.36
CA TYR A 57 18.64 10.70 20.09
C TYR A 57 17.27 10.89 19.46
N VAL A 58 16.84 9.95 18.60
CA VAL A 58 15.57 10.08 17.86
C VAL A 58 14.40 9.64 18.73
N SER A 59 13.25 10.33 18.60
CA SER A 59 11.98 9.95 19.24
C SER A 59 11.68 8.46 19.05
N SER A 60 11.15 7.82 20.09
CA SER A 60 10.84 6.38 20.10
C SER A 60 9.99 5.95 18.91
N ASP A 61 9.05 6.81 18.51
CA ASP A 61 8.06 6.54 17.46
C ASP A 61 8.71 6.27 16.10
N TYR A 62 9.88 6.88 15.83
CA TYR A 62 10.56 6.80 14.54
C TYR A 62 11.94 6.14 14.60
N SER A 63 12.44 5.90 15.81
CA SER A 63 13.73 5.24 16.08
C SER A 63 13.85 3.84 15.47
N HIS A 64 12.73 3.15 15.22
CA HIS A 64 12.71 1.82 14.61
C HIS A 64 13.31 1.81 13.18
N ARG A 65 13.26 2.94 12.47
CA ARG A 65 13.80 3.13 11.11
C ARG A 65 15.32 3.35 11.05
N ALA A 66 16.01 3.36 12.19
CA ALA A 66 17.45 3.63 12.24
C ALA A 66 18.29 2.65 11.41
N ASP A 67 17.88 1.38 11.32
CA ASP A 67 18.58 0.37 10.52
C ASP A 67 18.58 0.74 9.03
N ASP A 68 17.39 1.04 8.46
CA ASP A 68 17.21 1.49 7.07
C ASP A 68 18.00 2.80 6.80
N PHE A 69 17.97 3.73 7.75
CA PHE A 69 18.68 5.01 7.63
C PHE A 69 20.19 4.83 7.54
N ILE A 70 20.74 3.89 8.32
CA ILE A 70 22.18 3.59 8.26
C ILE A 70 22.55 3.08 6.87
N GLU A 71 21.78 2.13 6.33
CA GLU A 71 22.03 1.57 5.01
C GLU A 71 22.00 2.66 3.92
N ASP A 72 20.95 3.48 3.92
CA ASP A 72 20.71 4.43 2.84
C ASP A 72 21.52 5.73 2.96
N VAL A 73 21.62 6.30 4.17
CA VAL A 73 22.22 7.63 4.38
C VAL A 73 23.69 7.53 4.79
N LEU A 74 24.01 6.60 5.69
CA LEU A 74 25.38 6.50 6.21
C LEU A 74 26.29 5.68 5.30
N LEU A 75 25.79 4.59 4.71
CA LEU A 75 26.57 3.72 3.82
C LEU A 75 26.45 4.12 2.34
N LYS A 76 25.23 4.31 1.82
CA LYS A 76 25.01 4.68 0.40
C LYS A 76 25.09 6.18 0.12
N GLY A 77 25.14 7.01 1.15
CA GLY A 77 25.39 8.45 1.02
C GLY A 77 24.19 9.28 0.55
N GLN A 78 22.95 8.79 0.72
CA GLN A 78 21.77 9.61 0.50
C GLN A 78 21.76 10.84 1.42
N ASP A 79 21.06 11.90 1.02
CA ASP A 79 20.85 13.06 1.87
C ASP A 79 19.84 12.72 2.98
N ALA A 80 20.26 12.91 4.24
CA ALA A 80 19.42 12.70 5.41
C ALA A 80 18.13 13.53 5.38
N ARG A 81 18.19 14.77 4.87
CA ARG A 81 17.05 15.71 4.91
C ARG A 81 15.90 15.27 4.01
N THR A 82 16.23 14.64 2.89
CA THR A 82 15.25 14.14 1.92
C THR A 82 15.05 12.64 2.02
N TRP A 83 15.72 11.97 2.97
CA TRP A 83 15.67 10.52 3.08
C TRP A 83 14.25 10.05 3.34
N ASN A 84 13.84 9.04 2.57
CA ASN A 84 12.54 8.38 2.68
C ASN A 84 11.33 9.35 2.67
N ILE A 85 11.49 10.47 1.95
CA ILE A 85 10.40 11.29 1.43
C ILE A 85 10.06 10.76 0.04
N ARG A 86 8.86 10.21 -0.13
CA ARG A 86 8.45 9.50 -1.33
C ARG A 86 6.98 9.74 -1.61
N ASP A 87 6.60 9.52 -2.85
CA ASP A 87 5.19 9.49 -3.19
C ASP A 87 4.55 8.23 -2.56
N CYS A 88 3.30 8.36 -2.15
CA CYS A 88 2.53 7.24 -1.62
C CYS A 88 1.14 7.19 -2.25
N ILE A 89 0.57 5.99 -2.29
CA ILE A 89 -0.84 5.79 -2.62
C ILE A 89 -1.60 5.50 -1.32
N CYS A 90 -2.66 6.26 -1.12
CA CYS A 90 -3.62 6.06 -0.04
C CYS A 90 -4.74 5.16 -0.54
N ILE A 91 -4.93 4.01 0.10
CA ILE A 91 -6.03 3.09 -0.16
C ILE A 91 -6.78 2.84 1.15
N PRO A 92 -8.03 2.31 1.12
CA PRO A 92 -8.73 1.96 2.35
C PRO A 92 -7.93 0.98 3.22
N TYR A 93 -8.03 1.15 4.53
CA TYR A 93 -7.38 0.26 5.50
C TYR A 93 -8.18 -1.03 5.66
N GLU A 94 -7.45 -2.15 5.65
CA GLU A 94 -8.03 -3.48 5.70
C GLU A 94 -7.41 -4.27 6.86
N PRO A 95 -7.99 -4.17 8.07
CA PRO A 95 -7.47 -4.90 9.23
C PRO A 95 -7.64 -6.42 9.09
N THR A 96 -8.62 -6.86 8.31
CA THR A 96 -8.98 -8.28 8.14
C THR A 96 -9.31 -8.59 6.68
N GLN A 97 -9.36 -9.88 6.35
CA GLN A 97 -9.78 -10.35 5.02
C GLN A 97 -11.22 -9.90 4.68
N THR A 98 -12.11 -9.88 5.68
CA THR A 98 -13.51 -9.55 5.49
C THR A 98 -13.73 -8.07 5.15
N THR A 99 -12.87 -7.18 5.66
CA THR A 99 -13.08 -5.74 5.47
C THR A 99 -13.08 -5.30 4.00
N ALA A 100 -12.28 -5.90 3.11
CA ALA A 100 -12.31 -5.52 1.70
C ALA A 100 -13.66 -5.80 1.01
N LEU A 101 -14.46 -6.72 1.54
CA LEU A 101 -15.79 -7.06 1.02
C LEU A 101 -16.88 -6.10 1.54
N GLU A 102 -16.53 -5.27 2.51
CA GLU A 102 -17.42 -4.34 3.21
C GLU A 102 -17.06 -2.86 2.96
N VAL A 103 -15.90 -2.59 2.36
CA VAL A 103 -15.36 -1.22 2.22
C VAL A 103 -16.06 -0.44 1.10
N HIS A 104 -16.59 0.72 1.45
CA HIS A 104 -17.02 1.76 0.52
C HIS A 104 -15.81 2.62 0.12
N TYR A 105 -15.14 2.22 -0.98
CA TYR A 105 -13.85 2.76 -1.41
C TYR A 105 -13.86 4.29 -1.62
N GLU A 106 -14.86 4.80 -2.36
CA GLU A 106 -14.95 6.22 -2.68
C GLU A 106 -15.20 7.08 -1.44
N GLU A 107 -16.12 6.66 -0.58
CA GLU A 107 -16.45 7.34 0.68
C GLU A 107 -15.26 7.37 1.63
N THR A 108 -14.57 6.23 1.81
CA THR A 108 -13.41 6.11 2.70
C THR A 108 -12.29 7.05 2.27
N LEU A 109 -12.09 7.18 0.96
CA LEU A 109 -11.04 8.02 0.40
C LEU A 109 -11.47 9.46 0.19
N ALA A 110 -12.75 9.84 0.34
CA ALA A 110 -13.25 11.19 0.03
C ALA A 110 -12.50 12.32 0.75
N GLN A 111 -12.02 12.05 1.96
CA GLN A 111 -11.28 12.98 2.83
C GLN A 111 -9.77 13.10 2.55
N VAL A 112 -9.23 12.32 1.60
CA VAL A 112 -7.81 12.36 1.26
C VAL A 112 -7.52 13.43 0.20
N ASP A 113 -6.77 14.47 0.57
CA ASP A 113 -6.37 15.52 -0.37
C ASP A 113 -5.20 15.07 -1.24
N GLY A 114 -5.45 14.75 -2.52
CA GLY A 114 -4.39 14.31 -3.43
C GLY A 114 -4.88 14.04 -4.85
N GLU A 115 -4.01 13.46 -5.67
CA GLU A 115 -4.31 13.17 -7.07
C GLU A 115 -5.18 11.91 -7.19
N ARG A 116 -6.34 12.05 -7.86
CA ARG A 116 -7.34 10.98 -8.03
C ARG A 116 -7.53 10.66 -9.52
N TRP A 117 -7.86 9.43 -9.91
CA TRP A 117 -7.73 8.16 -9.19
C TRP A 117 -6.55 7.41 -9.80
N PHE A 118 -5.80 6.68 -8.98
CA PHE A 118 -4.69 5.86 -9.46
C PHE A 118 -4.86 4.44 -8.96
N ARG A 119 -4.32 3.49 -9.70
CA ARG A 119 -4.14 2.12 -9.19
C ARG A 119 -2.70 1.67 -9.33
N VAL A 120 -2.30 0.77 -8.45
CA VAL A 120 -1.01 0.10 -8.56
C VAL A 120 -1.09 -0.95 -9.66
N LYS A 121 -0.20 -0.91 -10.64
CA LYS A 121 -0.20 -1.86 -11.76
C LYS A 121 0.06 -3.27 -11.25
N PRO A 122 -0.83 -4.26 -11.49
CA PRO A 122 -0.56 -5.65 -11.14
C PRO A 122 0.56 -6.21 -12.04
N LYS A 123 1.52 -6.90 -11.43
CA LYS A 123 2.66 -7.53 -12.13
C LYS A 123 2.63 -9.05 -11.95
N PRO A 124 3.07 -9.83 -12.95
CA PRO A 124 3.17 -11.29 -12.82
C PRO A 124 4.08 -11.75 -11.66
N SER A 125 5.05 -10.92 -11.26
CA SER A 125 6.00 -11.18 -10.19
C SER A 125 5.47 -10.83 -8.80
N ASP A 126 4.28 -10.24 -8.69
CA ASP A 126 3.76 -9.80 -7.40
C ASP A 126 3.47 -11.00 -6.51
N HIS A 127 3.98 -10.93 -5.27
CA HIS A 127 3.72 -11.99 -4.31
C HIS A 127 2.24 -11.96 -3.91
N PRO A 128 1.53 -13.11 -3.90
CA PRO A 128 0.10 -13.14 -3.64
C PRO A 128 -0.35 -12.59 -2.28
N SER A 129 0.54 -12.56 -1.28
CA SER A 129 0.27 -11.94 0.03
C SER A 129 0.33 -10.42 0.01
N ASN A 130 0.87 -9.81 -1.05
CA ASN A 130 0.86 -8.37 -1.23
C ASN A 130 -0.56 -7.92 -1.61
N HIS A 131 -1.18 -7.08 -0.79
CA HIS A 131 -2.56 -6.62 -0.98
C HIS A 131 -2.67 -5.36 -1.84
N ILE A 132 -1.52 -4.76 -2.17
CA ILE A 132 -1.41 -3.49 -2.88
C ILE A 132 -1.66 -3.60 -4.40
N PRO A 133 -1.20 -4.65 -5.13
CA PRO A 133 -1.36 -4.73 -6.58
C PRO A 133 -2.81 -4.62 -7.02
N GLY A 134 -3.08 -3.69 -7.94
CA GLY A 134 -4.41 -3.36 -8.45
C GLY A 134 -5.24 -2.43 -7.57
N ALA A 135 -4.81 -2.15 -6.33
CA ALA A 135 -5.58 -1.33 -5.40
C ALA A 135 -5.74 0.08 -5.96
N VAL A 136 -6.97 0.59 -5.91
CA VAL A 136 -7.31 1.94 -6.36
C VAL A 136 -7.23 2.90 -5.18
N GLY A 137 -6.66 4.08 -5.40
CA GLY A 137 -6.38 5.03 -4.35
C GLY A 137 -6.12 6.45 -4.82
N VAL A 138 -5.69 7.26 -3.86
CA VAL A 138 -5.31 8.67 -4.03
C VAL A 138 -3.81 8.81 -3.86
N VAL A 139 -3.13 9.50 -4.76
CA VAL A 139 -1.68 9.72 -4.67
C VAL A 139 -1.38 10.97 -3.86
N LEU A 140 -0.52 10.84 -2.87
CA LEU A 140 0.11 11.94 -2.14
C LEU A 140 1.56 12.06 -2.57
N ARG A 141 1.96 13.27 -2.98
CA ARG A 141 3.33 13.55 -3.42
C ARG A 141 4.20 13.96 -2.23
N ASN A 142 5.48 13.58 -2.27
CA ASN A 142 6.47 13.98 -1.27
C ASN A 142 6.08 13.67 0.19
N THR A 143 5.41 12.54 0.39
CA THR A 143 4.97 12.08 1.72
C THR A 143 6.18 11.66 2.55
N ARG A 144 6.18 12.08 3.82
CA ARG A 144 7.25 11.75 4.76
C ARG A 144 6.94 10.44 5.48
N TYR A 145 7.96 9.62 5.74
CA TYR A 145 7.78 8.31 6.38
C TYR A 145 7.21 8.37 7.82
N TRP A 146 7.28 9.53 8.47
CA TRP A 146 6.79 9.77 9.82
C TRP A 146 5.39 10.39 9.87
N GLU A 147 4.78 10.70 8.73
CA GLU A 147 3.40 11.16 8.74
C GLU A 147 2.45 9.98 9.01
N HIS A 148 1.54 10.19 9.95
CA HIS A 148 0.55 9.18 10.30
C HIS A 148 -0.51 9.04 9.21
N SER A 149 -0.94 7.80 8.99
CA SER A 149 -2.14 7.54 8.22
C SER A 149 -3.37 8.08 8.93
N GLN A 150 -4.33 8.58 8.14
CA GLN A 150 -5.66 8.91 8.64
C GLN A 150 -6.40 7.61 9.04
N GLN A 151 -7.40 7.74 9.90
CA GLN A 151 -8.21 6.60 10.32
C GLN A 151 -8.84 5.93 9.09
N HIS A 152 -8.81 4.60 9.04
CA HIS A 152 -9.31 3.79 7.91
C HIS A 152 -8.58 3.97 6.57
N ILE A 153 -7.39 4.57 6.55
CA ILE A 153 -6.58 4.72 5.34
C ILE A 153 -5.21 4.08 5.55
N SER A 154 -4.76 3.30 4.58
CA SER A 154 -3.40 2.79 4.49
C SER A 154 -2.58 3.63 3.52
N ARG A 155 -1.34 3.97 3.90
CA ARG A 155 -0.38 4.64 3.03
C ARG A 155 0.66 3.65 2.53
N PHE A 156 0.76 3.47 1.22
CA PHE A 156 1.77 2.63 0.60
C PHE A 156 2.76 3.47 -0.17
N MET A 157 3.99 3.52 0.36
CA MET A 157 5.12 4.15 -0.31
C MET A 157 5.53 3.28 -1.49
N PHE A 158 5.57 3.84 -2.69
CA PHE A 158 6.04 3.15 -3.88
C PHE A 158 7.38 3.73 -4.35
N SER A 159 8.20 2.88 -4.94
CA SER A 159 9.57 3.24 -5.30
C SER A 159 9.67 3.91 -6.67
N ARG A 160 8.69 3.69 -7.56
CA ARG A 160 8.71 4.23 -8.94
C ARG A 160 7.34 4.76 -9.34
N PRO A 161 7.24 5.98 -9.88
CA PRO A 161 5.99 6.51 -10.42
C PRO A 161 5.33 5.62 -11.47
N ASP A 162 6.14 4.90 -12.25
CA ASP A 162 5.68 3.98 -13.31
C ASP A 162 4.92 2.76 -12.77
N ASP A 163 4.97 2.51 -11.45
CA ASP A 163 4.18 1.46 -10.80
C ASP A 163 2.70 1.84 -10.68
N LEU A 164 2.33 3.09 -10.96
CA LEU A 164 0.97 3.56 -10.95
C LEU A 164 0.41 3.77 -12.36
N GLU A 165 -0.91 3.64 -12.49
CA GLU A 165 -1.66 4.07 -13.66
C GLU A 165 -2.88 4.88 -13.25
N ALA A 166 -3.18 5.92 -14.03
CA ALA A 166 -4.39 6.72 -13.82
C ALA A 166 -5.64 5.90 -14.19
N VAL A 167 -6.65 5.97 -13.33
CA VAL A 167 -7.94 5.31 -13.50
C VAL A 167 -8.98 6.37 -13.85
N PRO A 168 -9.54 6.36 -15.08
CA PRO A 168 -10.64 7.24 -15.43
C PRO A 168 -11.85 6.97 -14.53
N ILE A 169 -12.60 8.01 -14.15
CA ILE A 169 -13.77 7.88 -13.26
C ILE A 169 -14.77 6.83 -13.75
N ARG A 170 -15.00 6.74 -15.06
CA ARG A 170 -15.88 5.74 -15.70
C ARG A 170 -15.43 4.27 -15.54
N ARG A 171 -14.19 4.04 -15.10
CA ARG A 171 -13.59 2.72 -14.83
C ARG A 171 -13.24 2.53 -13.36
N LEU A 172 -13.67 3.44 -12.48
CA LEU A 172 -13.33 3.38 -11.07
C LEU A 172 -13.96 2.15 -10.41
N ALA A 173 -15.28 2.00 -10.53
CA ALA A 173 -16.03 0.90 -9.94
C ALA A 173 -15.50 -0.47 -10.41
N SER A 174 -15.31 -0.64 -11.72
CA SER A 174 -14.74 -1.87 -12.28
C SER A 174 -13.31 -2.12 -11.81
N SER A 175 -12.46 -1.09 -11.68
CA SER A 175 -11.10 -1.23 -11.15
C SER A 175 -11.09 -1.66 -9.67
N ILE A 176 -11.99 -1.12 -8.86
CA ILE A 176 -12.18 -1.54 -7.46
C ILE A 176 -12.61 -3.01 -7.41
N ARG A 177 -13.61 -3.40 -8.21
CA ARG A 177 -14.11 -4.79 -8.26
C ARG A 177 -13.05 -5.78 -8.75
N ARG A 178 -12.19 -5.39 -9.70
CA ARG A 178 -11.04 -6.22 -10.13
C ARG A 178 -10.07 -6.48 -9.00
N TRP A 179 -9.78 -5.43 -8.23
CA TRP A 179 -8.94 -5.55 -7.05
C TRP A 179 -9.60 -6.44 -5.97
N ILE A 180 -10.91 -6.27 -5.69
CA ILE A 180 -11.65 -7.16 -4.78
C ILE A 180 -11.60 -8.62 -5.26
N ALA A 181 -11.80 -8.87 -6.55
CA ALA A 181 -11.69 -10.21 -7.14
C ALA A 181 -10.29 -10.79 -6.97
N HIS A 182 -9.24 -9.99 -7.13
CA HIS A 182 -7.88 -10.42 -6.87
C HIS A 182 -7.67 -10.86 -5.41
N ARG A 183 -8.22 -10.09 -4.45
CA ARG A 183 -8.17 -10.45 -3.03
C ARG A 183 -8.96 -11.73 -2.72
N LEU A 184 -10.16 -11.85 -3.28
CA LEU A 184 -10.99 -13.05 -3.16
C LEU A 184 -10.25 -14.29 -3.68
N ALA A 185 -9.58 -14.19 -4.83
CA ALA A 185 -8.83 -15.30 -5.39
C ALA A 185 -7.69 -15.78 -4.48
N TRP A 186 -7.07 -14.85 -3.75
CA TRP A 186 -6.06 -15.16 -2.75
C TRP A 186 -6.66 -15.81 -1.50
N TRP A 187 -7.69 -15.21 -0.91
CA TRP A 187 -8.30 -15.73 0.33
C TRP A 187 -8.99 -17.08 0.13
N ALA A 188 -9.65 -17.26 -1.03
CA ALA A 188 -10.29 -18.51 -1.41
C ALA A 188 -9.35 -19.46 -2.18
N THR A 189 -8.01 -19.27 -2.16
CA THR A 189 -7.11 -20.03 -3.05
C THR A 189 -7.19 -21.54 -2.83
N GLY A 190 -7.40 -21.99 -1.58
CA GLY A 190 -7.58 -23.41 -1.28
C GLY A 190 -8.84 -23.97 -1.96
N PHE A 191 -9.97 -23.29 -1.78
CA PHE A 191 -11.23 -23.61 -2.44
C PHE A 191 -11.10 -23.57 -3.96
N LEU A 192 -10.50 -22.53 -4.55
CA LEU A 192 -10.37 -22.39 -6.00
C LEU A 192 -9.48 -23.46 -6.64
N LYS A 193 -8.48 -23.97 -5.91
CA LYS A 193 -7.65 -25.11 -6.38
C LYS A 193 -8.47 -26.40 -6.42
N GLU A 194 -9.32 -26.62 -5.43
CA GLU A 194 -10.09 -27.84 -5.25
C GLU A 194 -11.42 -27.86 -6.02
N ALA A 195 -12.01 -26.69 -6.28
CA ALA A 195 -13.28 -26.54 -6.98
C ALA A 195 -13.21 -27.24 -8.35
N ARG A 196 -13.80 -28.43 -8.47
CA ARG A 196 -13.77 -29.24 -9.69
C ARG A 196 -14.74 -28.74 -10.78
N PHE A 197 -15.63 -27.81 -10.43
CA PHE A 197 -16.73 -27.33 -11.28
C PHE A 197 -16.86 -25.80 -11.23
N ALA A 198 -17.80 -25.26 -12.01
CA ALA A 198 -18.13 -23.84 -12.10
C ALA A 198 -18.60 -23.29 -10.74
N ALA A 199 -17.64 -22.89 -9.91
CA ALA A 199 -17.92 -22.20 -8.66
C ALA A 199 -18.73 -20.93 -8.94
N THR A 200 -19.73 -20.68 -8.12
CA THR A 200 -20.50 -19.44 -8.14
C THR A 200 -19.77 -18.35 -7.36
N GLY A 201 -20.13 -17.09 -7.60
CA GLY A 201 -19.56 -15.96 -6.83
C GLY A 201 -19.82 -16.09 -5.33
N ASP A 202 -21.02 -16.50 -4.93
CA ASP A 202 -21.38 -16.67 -3.52
C ASP A 202 -20.58 -17.81 -2.85
N GLU A 203 -20.31 -18.92 -3.56
CA GLU A 203 -19.45 -19.98 -3.04
C GLU A 203 -18.01 -19.50 -2.83
N ILE A 204 -17.49 -18.66 -3.74
CA ILE A 204 -16.15 -18.06 -3.59
C ILE A 204 -16.11 -17.14 -2.37
N ILE A 205 -17.13 -16.31 -2.17
CA ILE A 205 -17.21 -15.42 -1.00
C ILE A 205 -17.30 -16.25 0.27
N ALA A 206 -18.19 -17.25 0.32
CA ALA A 206 -18.38 -18.11 1.49
C ALA A 206 -17.14 -18.93 1.86
N ALA A 207 -16.21 -19.14 0.92
CA ALA A 207 -14.92 -19.78 1.18
C ALA A 207 -13.90 -18.87 1.87
N VAL A 208 -14.16 -17.55 1.97
CA VAL A 208 -13.30 -16.61 2.71
C VAL A 208 -13.49 -16.82 4.21
N PRO A 209 -12.41 -17.05 4.98
CA PRO A 209 -12.49 -17.19 6.43
C PRO A 209 -13.21 -16.02 7.10
N GLU A 210 -14.10 -16.34 8.06
CA GLU A 210 -14.79 -15.38 8.93
C GLU A 210 -15.72 -14.38 8.22
N VAL A 211 -16.01 -14.59 6.93
CA VAL A 211 -16.89 -13.71 6.16
C VAL A 211 -18.29 -13.64 6.74
N ASN A 212 -18.83 -12.43 6.85
CA ASN A 212 -20.24 -12.21 7.14
C ASN A 212 -20.99 -11.91 5.85
N MET A 213 -21.74 -12.90 5.34
CA MET A 213 -22.50 -12.80 4.08
C MET A 213 -23.53 -11.66 4.06
N GLU A 214 -24.00 -11.19 5.22
CA GLU A 214 -24.95 -10.08 5.32
C GLU A 214 -24.31 -8.70 5.10
N ARG A 215 -22.99 -8.61 5.27
CA ARG A 215 -22.23 -7.34 5.15
C ARG A 215 -21.51 -7.20 3.81
N VAL A 216 -21.57 -8.22 2.96
CA VAL A 216 -20.94 -8.23 1.64
C VAL A 216 -21.63 -7.21 0.73
N THR A 217 -20.85 -6.27 0.20
CA THR A 217 -21.33 -5.23 -0.73
C THR A 217 -21.67 -5.79 -2.11
N ASP A 218 -22.46 -5.03 -2.88
CA ASP A 218 -22.77 -5.36 -4.28
C ASP A 218 -21.51 -5.43 -5.14
N ASP A 219 -20.53 -4.55 -4.91
CA ASP A 219 -19.25 -4.58 -5.62
C ASP A 219 -18.50 -5.90 -5.37
N ALA A 220 -18.50 -6.40 -4.12
CA ALA A 220 -17.90 -7.68 -3.80
C ALA A 220 -18.63 -8.86 -4.47
N ARG A 221 -19.95 -8.80 -4.59
CA ARG A 221 -20.74 -9.82 -5.32
C ARG A 221 -20.45 -9.82 -6.81
N ILE A 222 -20.40 -8.64 -7.44
CA ILE A 222 -20.04 -8.49 -8.86
C ILE A 222 -18.62 -8.99 -9.09
N ALA A 223 -17.67 -8.59 -8.23
CA ALA A 223 -16.28 -9.05 -8.29
C ALA A 223 -16.17 -10.57 -8.19
N ALA A 224 -16.88 -11.20 -7.26
CA ALA A 224 -16.89 -12.65 -7.09
C ALA A 224 -17.51 -13.38 -8.29
N ALA A 225 -18.60 -12.85 -8.85
CA ALA A 225 -19.21 -13.40 -10.06
C ALA A 225 -18.28 -13.29 -11.28
N ALA A 226 -17.55 -12.19 -11.43
CA ALA A 226 -16.53 -12.01 -12.45
C ALA A 226 -15.36 -13.00 -12.26
N LEU A 227 -14.89 -13.17 -11.02
CA LEU A 227 -13.85 -14.13 -10.67
C LEU A 227 -14.27 -15.57 -10.97
N ALA A 228 -15.52 -15.94 -10.67
CA ALA A 228 -16.07 -17.25 -11.03
C ALA A 228 -15.98 -17.50 -12.55
N ARG A 229 -16.25 -16.49 -13.39
CA ARG A 229 -16.06 -16.58 -14.85
C ARG A 229 -14.61 -16.73 -15.23
N GLU A 230 -13.70 -15.98 -14.61
CA GLU A 230 -12.26 -16.13 -14.85
C GLU A 230 -11.76 -17.53 -14.51
N VAL A 231 -12.22 -18.11 -13.40
CA VAL A 231 -11.89 -19.49 -13.01
C VAL A 231 -12.32 -20.47 -14.11
N ILE A 232 -13.49 -20.28 -14.72
CA ILE A 232 -13.95 -21.15 -15.81
C ILE A 232 -13.07 -21.01 -17.05
N VAL A 233 -12.69 -19.78 -17.41
CA VAL A 233 -12.00 -19.49 -18.69
C VAL A 233 -10.48 -19.69 -18.62
N TYR A 234 -9.85 -19.32 -17.51
CA TYR A 234 -8.38 -19.23 -17.39
C TYR A 234 -7.76 -20.28 -16.48
N ARG A 235 -8.55 -21.23 -15.96
CA ARG A 235 -7.99 -22.34 -15.16
C ARG A 235 -6.95 -23.12 -15.96
N GLY A 236 -5.80 -23.36 -15.33
CA GLY A 236 -4.66 -24.03 -15.95
C GLY A 236 -3.72 -23.08 -16.71
N SER A 237 -4.07 -21.78 -16.82
CA SER A 237 -3.13 -20.75 -17.27
C SER A 237 -1.95 -20.65 -16.30
N PRO A 238 -0.70 -20.46 -16.78
CA PRO A 238 0.49 -20.32 -15.93
C PRO A 238 0.43 -19.12 -14.99
N HIS A 239 -0.48 -18.17 -15.23
CA HIS A 239 -0.64 -16.96 -14.43
C HIS A 239 -1.83 -17.03 -13.45
N PHE A 240 -2.57 -18.14 -13.42
CA PHE A 240 -3.66 -18.36 -12.48
C PHE A 240 -3.19 -19.20 -11.28
N PRO A 241 -3.50 -18.83 -10.02
CA PRO A 241 -4.39 -17.75 -9.58
C PRO A 241 -3.73 -16.39 -9.37
N GLN A 242 -2.44 -16.22 -9.66
CA GLN A 242 -1.67 -15.02 -9.30
C GLN A 242 -2.19 -13.72 -9.94
N GLN A 243 -2.80 -13.80 -11.12
CA GLN A 243 -3.38 -12.65 -11.82
C GLN A 243 -4.91 -12.65 -11.84
N ALA A 244 -5.56 -13.56 -11.10
CA ALA A 244 -7.01 -13.54 -10.96
C ALA A 244 -7.51 -12.17 -10.47
N GLY A 245 -8.65 -11.73 -10.98
CA GLY A 245 -9.16 -10.35 -10.90
C GLY A 245 -8.77 -9.47 -12.09
N PHE A 246 -7.74 -9.84 -12.87
CA PHE A 246 -7.18 -9.01 -13.94
C PHE A 246 -7.08 -9.73 -15.29
N LEU A 247 -7.61 -10.95 -15.42
CA LEU A 247 -7.53 -11.74 -16.66
C LEU A 247 -8.72 -11.51 -17.58
N GLY A 248 -9.91 -11.37 -16.99
CA GLY A 248 -11.16 -11.21 -17.68
C GLY A 248 -11.37 -9.81 -18.27
N PRO A 249 -12.24 -9.70 -19.28
CA PRO A 249 -12.57 -8.43 -19.91
C PRO A 249 -13.37 -7.53 -18.95
N GLU A 250 -13.42 -6.23 -19.24
CA GLU A 250 -13.94 -5.20 -18.33
C GLU A 250 -15.42 -5.37 -18.02
N GLU A 251 -16.18 -5.84 -18.99
CA GLU A 251 -17.63 -5.98 -18.97
C GLU A 251 -18.09 -6.99 -17.90
N TRP A 252 -17.22 -7.90 -17.47
CA TRP A 252 -17.54 -8.81 -16.37
C TRP A 252 -17.58 -8.11 -15.01
N TYR A 253 -16.91 -6.97 -14.89
CA TYR A 253 -16.78 -6.20 -13.66
C TYR A 253 -17.69 -4.97 -13.63
N GLN A 254 -18.56 -4.79 -14.63
CA GLN A 254 -19.51 -3.68 -14.70
C GLN A 254 -20.86 -4.06 -14.09
N SER A 255 -21.53 -3.09 -13.48
CA SER A 255 -22.92 -3.21 -13.07
C SER A 255 -23.84 -2.76 -14.21
N PRO A 256 -25.06 -3.29 -14.35
CA PRO A 256 -26.02 -2.81 -15.35
C PRO A 256 -26.34 -1.31 -15.25
N SER A 257 -26.17 -0.72 -14.06
CA SER A 257 -26.33 0.72 -13.83
C SER A 257 -25.14 1.57 -14.30
N ASP A 258 -23.94 0.99 -14.45
CA ASP A 258 -22.74 1.72 -14.87
C ASP A 258 -22.83 2.14 -16.36
N ASP A 259 -23.53 1.36 -17.17
CA ASP A 259 -23.76 1.63 -18.60
C ASP A 259 -24.69 2.83 -18.82
N LEU A 260 -25.68 3.02 -17.93
CA LEU A 260 -26.62 4.14 -18.00
C LEU A 260 -25.96 5.48 -17.63
N ALA A 261 -25.07 5.48 -16.63
CA ALA A 261 -24.29 6.67 -16.25
C ALA A 261 -23.30 7.08 -17.35
N SER A 262 -22.68 6.09 -18.03
CA SER A 262 -21.76 6.34 -19.14
C SER A 262 -22.47 6.92 -20.38
N SER A 263 -23.68 6.43 -20.68
CA SER A 263 -24.50 6.96 -21.78
C SER A 263 -24.99 8.40 -21.52
N ALA A 264 -25.37 8.71 -20.27
CA ALA A 264 -25.82 10.05 -19.87
C ALA A 264 -24.69 11.11 -19.95
N LEU A 265 -23.46 10.74 -19.59
CA LEU A 265 -22.29 11.65 -19.65
C LEU A 265 -21.85 11.95 -21.09
N VAL A 266 -21.93 10.96 -22.00
CA VAL A 266 -21.65 11.18 -23.44
C VAL A 266 -22.69 12.13 -24.06
N THR A 267 -23.95 12.00 -23.66
CA THR A 267 -25.05 12.84 -24.19
C THR A 267 -24.97 14.30 -23.73
N LEU A 268 -24.28 14.58 -22.60
CA LEU A 268 -24.08 15.93 -22.08
C LEU A 268 -22.85 16.63 -22.67
N ALA A 269 -21.80 15.89 -23.04
CA ALA A 269 -20.61 16.45 -23.69
C ALA A 269 -20.89 16.92 -25.14
N ASP A 270 -21.88 16.34 -25.81
CA ASP A 270 -22.32 16.77 -27.16
C ASP A 270 -23.30 17.97 -27.15
N LYS A 271 -23.53 18.59 -25.98
CA LYS A 271 -24.41 19.76 -25.81
C LYS A 271 -23.70 20.99 -25.26
N GLU A 272 -22.43 21.22 -25.63
CA GLU A 272 -21.88 22.58 -25.53
C GLU A 272 -22.30 23.39 -26.78
N PRO A 273 -23.09 24.47 -26.61
CA PRO A 273 -23.45 25.32 -27.73
C PRO A 273 -22.23 26.14 -28.13
N HIS A 274 -21.82 26.03 -29.39
CA HIS A 274 -21.02 27.06 -30.04
C HIS A 274 -21.80 28.38 -30.01
N HIS A 275 -21.44 29.26 -29.08
CA HIS A 275 -21.78 30.68 -29.11
C HIS A 275 -20.53 31.51 -28.83
#